data_AF-A0A3S2YZQ4-F1
#
_entry.id   AF-A0A3S2YZQ4-F1
#
_cell.length_a   1.000
_cell.length_b   1.000
_cell.length_c   1.000
_cell.angle_alpha   90.00
_cell.angle_beta   90.00
_cell.angle_gamma   90.00
#
_symmetry.space_group_name_H-M   'P 1'
#
loop_
_entity.id
_entity.type
_entity.pdbx_description
1 polymer ?
#
loop_
_entity_poly.entity_id
_entity_poly.type
_entity_poly.pdbx_seq_one_letter_code
_entity_poly.pdbx_strand_id
1 'polypeptide(L)' 'MRPPAPRPPKRPTRHRVAHETAWRAWRDLVRDTQAAVTQYAKEQGIARHEAEADVKAKARAGEAPSEP' A
#
# COMPACT_ATOMS: atom_id res chain seq x y z
N MET A 1 21.29 -9.75 49.59
CA MET A 1 21.03 -8.67 48.61
C MET A 1 20.19 -9.25 47.48
N ARG A 2 18.98 -8.73 47.23
CA ARG A 2 18.14 -9.18 46.11
C ARG A 2 18.50 -8.33 44.88
N PRO A 3 18.75 -8.92 43.70
CA PRO A 3 19.08 -8.15 42.51
C PRO A 3 17.90 -7.24 42.12
N PRO A 4 18.17 -6.03 41.60
CA PRO A 4 17.11 -5.12 41.18
C PRO A 4 16.30 -5.75 40.04
N ALA A 5 14.99 -5.56 40.08
CA ALA A 5 14.10 -6.08 39.05
C ALA A 5 14.46 -5.47 37.67
N PRO A 6 14.37 -6.27 36.58
CA PRO A 6 14.60 -5.77 35.23
C PRO A 6 13.61 -4.65 34.90
N ARG A 7 14.09 -3.63 34.19
CA ARG A 7 13.25 -2.49 33.81
C ARG A 7 12.10 -2.98 32.91
N PRO A 8 10.87 -2.47 33.11
CA PRO A 8 9.76 -2.81 32.23
C PRO A 8 10.07 -2.33 30.79
N PRO A 9 9.61 -3.06 29.76
CA PRO A 9 9.83 -2.67 28.38
C PRO A 9 9.20 -1.30 28.11
N LYS A 10 9.89 -0.48 27.30
CA LYS A 10 9.36 0.83 26.90
C LYS A 10 8.09 0.62 26.07
N ARG A 11 7.02 1.32 26.44
CA ARG A 11 5.79 1.34 25.63
C ARG A 11 6.10 2.00 24.27
N PRO A 12 5.56 1.49 23.17
CA PRO A 12 5.72 2.13 21.87
C PRO A 12 5.12 3.54 21.91
N THR A 13 5.80 4.49 21.28
CA THR A 13 5.31 5.86 21.19
C THR A 13 4.06 5.91 20.30
N ARG A 14 3.22 6.92 20.52
CA ARG A 14 2.04 7.17 19.67
C ARG A 14 2.39 7.31 18.19
N HIS A 15 3.54 7.91 17.87
CA HIS A 15 4.05 8.02 16.50
C HIS A 15 4.40 6.66 15.89
N ARG A 16 5.02 5.76 16.65
CA ARG A 16 5.38 4.42 16.17
C ARG A 16 4.13 3.60 15.85
N VAL A 17 3.12 3.65 16.72
CA VAL A 17 1.84 2.96 16.49
C VAL A 17 1.13 3.53 15.25
N ALA A 18 1.06 4.87 15.12
CA ALA A 18 0.44 5.50 13.97
C ALA A 18 1.13 5.13 12.64
N HIS A 19 2.46 5.14 12.62
CA HIS A 19 3.24 4.73 11.44
C HIS A 19 3.00 3.26 11.07
N GLU A 20 3.02 2.35 12.06
CA GLU A 20 2.74 0.94 11.82
C GLU A 20 1.31 0.71 11.29
N THR A 21 0.33 1.46 11.78
CA THR A 21 -1.05 1.43 11.27
C THR A 21 -1.13 1.93 9.83
N ALA A 22 -0.53 3.08 9.53
CA ALA A 22 -0.50 3.63 8.17
C ALA A 22 0.18 2.67 7.18
N TRP A 23 1.28 2.06 7.61
CA TRP A 23 1.99 1.07 6.81
C TRP A 23 1.17 -0.20 6.55
N ARG A 24 0.40 -0.67 7.55
CA ARG A 24 -0.52 -1.79 7.35
C ARG A 24 -1.59 -1.44 6.32
N ALA A 25 -2.27 -0.31 6.50
CA ALA A 25 -3.31 0.16 5.59
C ALA A 25 -2.79 0.31 4.14
N TRP A 26 -1.59 0.87 3.97
CA TRP A 26 -0.97 0.99 2.65
C TRP A 26 -0.70 -0.37 2.01
N ARG A 27 -0.17 -1.35 2.75
CA ARG A 27 0.05 -2.70 2.20
C ARG A 27 -1.24 -3.39 1.80
N ASP A 28 -2.33 -3.17 2.54
CA ASP A 28 -3.61 -3.76 2.22
C ASP A 28 -4.17 -3.14 0.92
N LEU A 29 -4.08 -1.83 0.77
CA LEU A 29 -4.43 -1.14 -0.49
C LEU A 29 -3.61 -1.65 -1.70
N VAL A 30 -2.31 -1.91 -1.52
CA VAL A 30 -1.48 -2.49 -2.58
C VAL A 30 -1.98 -3.88 -3.00
N ARG A 31 -2.39 -4.72 -2.05
CA ARG A 31 -2.94 -6.06 -2.35
C ARG A 31 -4.25 -5.96 -3.10
N ASP A 32 -5.15 -5.09 -2.65
CA ASP A 32 -6.46 -4.89 -3.28
C ASP A 32 -6.29 -4.40 -4.72
N THR A 33 -5.36 -3.47 -4.94
CA THR A 33 -5.03 -2.97 -6.29
C THR A 33 -4.49 -4.09 -7.18
N GLN A 34 -3.57 -4.92 -6.68
CA GLN A 34 -3.04 -6.06 -7.45
C GLN A 34 -4.12 -7.09 -7.78
N ALA A 35 -5.04 -7.36 -6.86
CA ALA A 35 -6.17 -8.25 -7.07
C ALA A 35 -7.10 -7.71 -8.15
N ALA A 36 -7.45 -6.42 -8.08
CA ALA A 36 -8.30 -5.75 -9.06
C ALA A 36 -7.72 -5.81 -10.48
N VAL A 37 -6.43 -5.48 -10.66
CA VAL A 37 -5.75 -5.56 -11.97
C VAL A 37 -5.73 -6.99 -12.50
N THR A 38 -5.48 -7.97 -11.62
CA THR A 38 -5.47 -9.39 -12.01
C THR A 38 -6.86 -9.84 -12.46
N GLN A 39 -7.90 -9.40 -11.76
CA GLN A 39 -9.28 -9.72 -12.13
C GLN A 39 -9.68 -9.06 -13.44
N TYR A 40 -9.38 -7.77 -13.63
CA TYR A 40 -9.61 -7.06 -14.87
C TYR A 40 -8.93 -7.75 -16.07
N ALA A 41 -7.65 -8.15 -15.92
CA ALA A 41 -6.95 -8.85 -16.99
C ALA A 41 -7.64 -10.18 -17.38
N LYS A 42 -8.15 -10.93 -16.39
CA LYS A 42 -8.93 -12.15 -16.64
C LYS A 42 -10.24 -11.86 -17.37
N GLU A 43 -10.99 -10.86 -16.91
CA GLU A 43 -12.28 -10.46 -17.51
C GLU A 43 -12.11 -10.02 -18.98
N GLN A 44 -11.00 -9.33 -19.27
CA GLN A 44 -10.67 -8.86 -20.62
C GLN A 44 -9.95 -9.91 -21.48
N GLY A 45 -9.56 -11.06 -20.92
CA GLY A 45 -8.82 -12.09 -21.65
C GLY A 45 -7.40 -11.67 -22.06
N ILE A 46 -6.79 -10.71 -21.37
CA ILE A 46 -5.45 -10.17 -21.67
C ILE A 46 -4.42 -10.58 -20.62
N ALA A 47 -3.14 -10.42 -20.94
CA ALA A 47 -2.08 -10.64 -19.97
C ALA A 47 -2.07 -9.51 -18.91
N ARG A 48 -1.73 -9.85 -17.66
CA ARG A 48 -1.68 -8.88 -16.56
C ARG A 48 -0.77 -7.68 -16.86
N HIS A 49 0.37 -7.89 -17.51
CA HIS A 49 1.31 -6.81 -17.84
C HIS A 49 0.73 -5.84 -18.89
N GLU A 50 -0.15 -6.31 -19.78
CA GLU A 50 -0.86 -5.46 -20.75
C GLU A 50 -1.90 -4.59 -20.05
N ALA A 51 -2.64 -5.16 -19.09
CA ALA A 51 -3.54 -4.40 -18.21
C ALA A 51 -2.79 -3.32 -17.41
N GLU A 52 -1.63 -3.65 -16.83
CA GLU A 52 -0.80 -2.70 -16.09
C GLU A 52 -0.28 -1.57 -17.00
N ALA A 53 0.09 -1.87 -18.25
CA ALA A 53 0.52 -0.88 -19.23
C ALA A 53 -0.62 0.08 -19.61
N ASP A 54 -1.82 -0.44 -19.86
CA ASP A 54 -3.02 0.37 -20.16
C ASP A 54 -3.38 1.30 -18.99
N VAL A 55 -3.41 0.77 -17.76
CA VAL A 55 -3.66 1.57 -16.55
C VAL A 55 -2.62 2.68 -16.40
N LYS A 56 -1.34 2.37 -16.60
CA LYS A 56 -0.25 3.36 -16.53
C LYS A 56 -0.40 4.43 -17.61
N ALA A 57 -0.76 4.04 -18.84
CA ALA A 57 -0.98 4.98 -19.93
C ALA A 57 -2.16 5.92 -19.62
N LYS A 58 -3.29 5.38 -19.15
CA LYS A 58 -4.48 6.15 -18.76
C LYS A 58 -4.23 7.07 -17.56
N ALA A 59 -3.50 6.60 -16.54
CA ALA A 59 -3.13 7.41 -15.39
C ALA A 59 -2.27 8.62 -15.80
N ARG A 60 -1.34 8.43 -16.75
CA ARG A 60 -0.52 9.52 -17.30
C ARG A 60 -1.32 10.47 -18.19
N ALA A 61 -2.24 9.95 -19.01
CA ALA A 61 -3.11 10.77 -19.86
C ALA A 61 -4.09 11.61 -19.04
N GLY A 62 -4.58 11.10 -17.91
CA GLY A 62 -5.40 11.84 -16.95
C GLY A 62 -4.66 12.93 -16.18
N GLU A 63 -3.32 12.97 -16.26
CA GLU A 63 -2.46 13.99 -15.67
C GLU A 63 -1.99 15.05 -16.70
N ALA A 64 -2.53 15.04 -17.92
CA ALA A 64 -2.37 16.17 -18.85
C ALA A 64 -2.94 17.46 -18.22
N PRO A 65 -2.27 18.61 -18.40
CA PRO A 65 -2.36 19.73 -17.46
C PRO A 65 -3.77 20.30 -17.41
N SER A 66 -4.32 20.38 -16.20
CA SER A 66 -5.36 21.35 -15.90
C SER A 66 -4.74 22.73 -16.15
N GLU A 67 -5.16 23.40 -17.23
CA GLU A 67 -4.80 24.80 -17.50
C GLU A 67 -5.23 25.67 -16.30
N PRO A 68 -4.38 26.64 -15.87
CA PRO A 68 -4.79 27.67 -14.91
C PRO A 68 -5.81 28.65 -15.48
#